data_AF-A0A7C8Z249-F1
#
_entry.id   AF-A0A7C8Z249-F1
#
_cell.length_a   1.000
_cell.length_b   1.000
_cell.length_c   1.000
_cell.angle_alpha   90.00
_cell.angle_beta   90.00
_cell.angle_gamma   90.00
#
_symmetry.space_group_name_H-M   'P 1'
#
loop_
_entity.id
_entity.type
_entity.pdbx_description
1 polymer ?
#
loop_
_entity_poly.entity_id
_entity_poly.type
_entity_poly.pdbx_seq_one_letter_code
_entity_poly.pdbx_strand_id
1 'polypeptide(L)'
;MSGARLCALLGELGFEGHEELDPDSFEWPFKDARPILDWLCSNLLPSNVLSPTEVSQYEQFLQEGKFLEGEDLDFAYDSISAFSTRIDNQEAVFGSEEGLKEVRDATLAYKAEALELQRQISQLQSQFDMLTGQASTLIQGKRARVVGTSSVTGQLSTMEDGLSARNLEMNAVLGRIASTAQELAHYHSGDDDGIYLAYSDFHQYLVSDSACTKELNQWFAKHLDSVPLQLVAEDGKANCSWVSLDDISNVLIRDAENRHHQRVSELQRLRSIFGTSERQWVEAQVENAKQQAILIALKTQVASDEAHIHMDLHSLRRKYAELVGELSNLHQREEKLLSETIPDLCWELAQLQDTYILEGDYDLKIMRQEFYINRQKAFINHLINQLARHQFLRIACQLEKKTMLGAYSLLKVIESELQSYLMSTKGRVGRCLALIQAASDVHEQGAVDDRDNFLHGVRDLLSIYSNTQACLSTYVSVPGIIQQISSLQSDLATLQSDLENLLPEDRNRCINELCTLIQSLQQLLFASSTTAQPVLTPRVLMTELDEMEKINAKLSTAVEEVTLEHYKKNEIMKHHAKEIGFQRRVFVDFFCNPDRLRSQVRQLTAQVRALQAS
;
A
#
# COMPACT_ATOMS: atom_id res chain seq x y z
N MET A 1 -25.62 60.48 37.95
CA MET A 1 -25.62 61.45 39.06
C MET A 1 -27.04 61.46 39.60
N SER A 2 -27.20 61.05 40.85
CA SER A 2 -28.43 60.48 41.41
C SER A 2 -29.36 61.56 41.98
N GLY A 3 -30.67 61.32 41.93
CA GLY A 3 -31.70 62.17 42.56
C GLY A 3 -31.45 62.43 44.04
N ALA A 4 -30.70 61.55 44.71
CA ALA A 4 -30.27 61.70 46.09
C ALA A 4 -29.47 62.99 46.37
N ARG A 5 -28.62 63.45 45.42
CA ARG A 5 -27.84 64.69 45.61
C ARG A 5 -28.71 65.94 45.51
N LEU A 6 -29.76 65.90 44.69
CA LEU A 6 -30.75 66.98 44.58
C LEU A 6 -31.58 67.09 45.86
N CYS A 7 -32.10 65.97 46.38
CA CYS A 7 -32.87 65.96 47.62
C CYS A 7 -32.04 66.47 48.82
N ALA A 8 -30.77 66.09 48.89
CA ALA A 8 -29.84 66.61 49.91
C ALA A 8 -29.64 68.13 49.80
N LEU A 9 -29.42 68.65 48.58
CA LEU A 9 -29.25 70.08 48.34
C LEU A 9 -30.53 70.88 48.64
N LEU A 10 -31.72 70.34 48.34
CA LEU A 10 -33.00 70.97 48.72
C LEU A 10 -33.17 71.03 50.25
N GLY A 11 -32.70 70.02 50.98
CA GLY A 11 -32.60 70.07 52.43
C GLY A 11 -31.65 71.16 52.93
N GLU A 12 -30.46 71.27 52.33
CA GLU A 12 -29.47 72.32 52.65
C GLU A 12 -29.98 73.75 52.34
N LEU A 13 -30.86 73.89 51.34
CA LEU A 13 -31.49 75.17 50.99
C LEU A 13 -32.75 75.50 51.83
N GLY A 14 -33.14 74.62 52.77
CA GLY A 14 -34.24 74.89 53.71
C GLY A 14 -35.65 74.64 53.16
N PHE A 15 -35.80 73.75 52.17
CA PHE A 15 -37.12 73.40 51.62
C PHE A 15 -37.94 72.52 52.58
N GLU A 16 -39.08 73.04 53.05
CA GLU A 16 -40.05 72.29 53.88
C GLU A 16 -40.78 71.26 53.00
N GLY A 17 -40.40 69.98 53.13
CA GLY A 17 -40.94 68.86 52.33
C GLY A 17 -39.89 67.99 51.62
N HIS A 18 -38.59 68.29 51.79
CA HIS A 18 -37.51 67.52 51.14
C HIS A 18 -37.43 66.05 51.60
N GLU A 19 -37.91 65.72 52.81
CA GLU A 19 -37.95 64.36 53.34
C GLU A 19 -39.04 63.47 52.71
N GLU A 20 -40.05 64.06 52.06
CA GLU A 20 -41.14 63.33 51.38
C GLU A 20 -40.79 62.96 49.92
N LEU A 21 -39.66 63.43 49.41
CA LEU A 21 -39.22 63.21 48.03
C LEU A 21 -38.39 61.92 47.92
N ASP A 22 -38.88 60.93 47.18
CA ASP A 22 -38.16 59.68 46.92
C ASP A 22 -37.02 59.89 45.89
N PRO A 23 -35.74 59.67 46.25
CA PRO A 23 -34.60 59.82 45.35
C PRO A 23 -34.69 58.99 44.07
N ASP A 24 -35.32 57.82 44.13
CA ASP A 24 -35.40 56.88 43.01
C ASP A 24 -36.45 57.31 41.96
N SER A 25 -37.43 58.13 42.37
CA SER A 25 -38.44 58.69 41.47
C SER A 25 -37.87 59.66 40.42
N PHE A 26 -36.66 60.19 40.65
CA PHE A 26 -35.97 61.12 39.75
C PHE A 26 -35.08 60.43 38.69
N GLU A 27 -34.84 59.12 38.76
CA GLU A 27 -33.92 58.44 37.83
C GLU A 27 -34.50 58.22 36.43
N TRP A 28 -35.81 58.06 36.31
CA TRP A 28 -36.50 57.76 35.05
C TRP A 28 -36.96 59.00 34.26
N PRO A 29 -37.55 60.05 34.87
CA PRO A 29 -38.02 61.23 34.14
C PRO A 29 -36.90 62.16 33.65
N PHE A 30 -35.72 62.13 34.29
CA PHE A 30 -34.66 63.12 34.08
C PHE A 30 -33.43 62.58 33.34
N LYS A 31 -33.55 61.48 32.57
CA LYS A 31 -32.43 60.92 31.79
C LYS A 31 -31.77 61.93 30.84
N ASP A 32 -32.56 62.80 30.20
CA ASP A 32 -32.07 63.80 29.25
C ASP A 32 -31.70 65.15 29.93
N ALA A 33 -32.10 65.37 31.18
CA ALA A 33 -31.85 66.59 31.95
C ALA A 33 -30.66 66.49 32.92
N ARG A 34 -29.91 65.38 32.88
CA ARG A 34 -28.75 65.13 33.78
C ARG A 34 -27.71 66.27 33.81
N PRO A 35 -27.32 66.90 32.69
CA PRO A 35 -26.36 68.00 32.73
C PRO A 35 -26.88 69.24 33.49
N ILE A 36 -28.18 69.50 33.41
CA ILE A 36 -28.83 70.64 34.09
C ILE A 36 -28.94 70.36 35.59
N LEU A 37 -29.28 69.14 35.99
CA LEU A 37 -29.30 68.74 37.39
C LEU A 37 -27.91 68.76 38.02
N ASP A 38 -26.88 68.29 37.29
CA ASP A 38 -25.49 68.41 37.74
C ASP A 38 -25.05 69.87 37.87
N TRP A 39 -25.48 70.74 36.94
CA TRP A 39 -25.20 72.17 37.03
C TRP A 39 -25.89 72.81 38.26
N LEU A 40 -27.17 72.53 38.49
CA LEU A 40 -27.91 73.03 39.65
C LEU A 40 -27.27 72.58 40.96
N CYS A 41 -26.94 71.28 41.07
CA CYS A 41 -26.34 70.72 42.28
C CYS A 41 -24.88 71.14 42.52
N SER A 42 -24.24 71.79 41.55
CA SER A 42 -22.85 72.27 41.67
C SER A 42 -22.75 73.78 41.86
N ASN A 43 -23.79 74.55 41.51
CA ASN A 43 -23.76 76.02 41.52
C ASN A 43 -24.73 76.67 42.52
N LEU A 44 -25.77 75.96 42.98
CA LEU A 44 -26.66 76.47 44.03
C LEU A 44 -26.00 76.28 45.40
N LEU A 45 -25.80 77.38 46.10
CA LEU A 45 -25.27 77.44 47.46
C LEU A 45 -26.32 78.07 48.39
N PRO A 46 -26.28 77.80 49.71
CA PRO A 46 -27.17 78.44 50.68
C PRO A 46 -27.11 79.98 50.67
N SER A 47 -26.01 80.58 50.20
CA SER A 47 -25.87 82.04 50.01
C SER A 47 -26.78 82.62 48.93
N ASN A 48 -27.38 81.78 48.08
CA ASN A 48 -28.20 82.21 46.96
C ASN A 48 -29.70 82.22 47.32
N VAL A 49 -30.06 81.80 48.52
CA VAL A 49 -31.43 81.78 49.03
C VAL A 49 -31.52 82.74 50.21
N LEU A 50 -32.51 83.63 50.19
CA LEU A 50 -32.73 84.59 51.27
C LEU A 50 -33.03 83.84 52.56
N SER A 51 -32.24 84.10 53.60
CA SER A 51 -32.47 83.51 54.91
C SER A 51 -33.77 84.03 55.52
N PRO A 52 -34.48 83.25 56.36
CA PRO A 52 -35.70 83.71 57.02
C PRO A 52 -35.47 84.97 57.87
N THR A 53 -34.24 85.17 58.36
CA THR A 53 -33.81 86.40 59.03
C THR A 53 -33.71 87.61 58.10
N GLU A 54 -33.21 87.44 56.87
CA GLU A 54 -33.17 88.51 55.85
C GLU A 54 -34.57 88.83 55.33
N VAL A 55 -35.44 87.82 55.18
CA VAL A 55 -36.86 88.05 54.85
C VAL A 55 -37.57 88.79 55.98
N SER A 56 -37.31 88.43 57.24
CA SER A 56 -37.87 89.16 58.39
C SER A 56 -37.35 90.59 58.49
N GLN A 57 -36.06 90.84 58.17
CA GLN A 57 -35.49 92.18 58.10
C GLN A 57 -36.07 92.99 56.94
N TYR A 58 -36.30 92.36 55.79
CA TYR A 58 -36.96 92.98 54.65
C TYR A 58 -38.43 93.33 54.95
N GLU A 59 -39.19 92.44 55.60
CA GLU A 59 -40.55 92.71 56.08
C GLU A 59 -40.55 93.81 57.15
N GLN A 60 -39.54 93.87 58.01
CA GLN A 60 -39.37 94.94 58.98
C GLN A 60 -39.03 96.28 58.27
N PHE A 61 -38.21 96.29 57.23
CA PHE A 61 -37.95 97.48 56.42
C PHE A 61 -39.18 97.96 55.64
N LEU A 62 -40.01 97.03 55.17
CA LEU A 62 -41.33 97.34 54.59
C LEU A 62 -42.27 97.98 55.62
N GLN A 63 -42.30 97.47 56.86
CA GLN A 63 -43.11 98.05 57.94
C GLN A 63 -42.57 99.38 58.47
N GLU A 64 -41.24 99.59 58.46
CA GLU A 64 -40.58 100.83 58.87
C GLU A 64 -40.58 101.92 57.78
N GLY A 65 -41.09 101.63 56.58
CA GLY A 65 -41.19 102.58 55.46
C GLY A 65 -39.84 103.08 54.96
N LYS A 66 -38.75 102.36 55.24
CA LYS A 66 -37.37 102.69 54.83
C LYS A 66 -36.97 101.89 53.58
N PHE A 67 -37.89 101.78 52.64
CA PHE A 67 -37.69 101.05 51.40
C PHE A 67 -37.41 102.04 50.27
N LEU A 68 -36.24 101.91 49.64
CA LEU A 68 -35.84 102.72 48.49
C LEU A 68 -36.31 102.01 47.22
N GLU A 69 -37.41 102.47 46.62
CA GLU A 69 -37.92 101.96 45.35
C GLU A 69 -37.75 102.98 44.22
N GLY A 70 -37.33 102.51 43.05
CA GLY A 70 -37.30 103.31 41.82
C GLY A 70 -36.29 104.45 41.86
N GLU A 71 -36.74 105.65 41.50
CA GLU A 71 -35.88 106.82 41.25
C GLU A 71 -35.00 107.21 42.46
N ASP A 72 -35.42 106.92 43.69
CA ASP A 72 -34.63 107.20 44.90
C ASP A 72 -33.44 106.22 45.06
N LEU A 73 -33.58 104.98 44.56
CA LEU A 73 -32.49 103.99 44.51
C LEU A 73 -31.49 104.32 43.39
N ASP A 74 -32.00 104.74 42.24
CA ASP A 74 -31.17 105.20 41.12
C ASP A 74 -30.41 106.49 41.49
N PHE A 75 -31.04 107.39 42.25
CA PHE A 75 -30.37 108.58 42.79
C PHE A 75 -29.30 108.23 43.83
N ALA A 76 -29.56 107.25 44.72
CA ALA A 76 -28.55 106.75 45.65
C ALA A 76 -27.38 106.07 44.92
N TYR A 77 -27.66 105.35 43.83
CA TYR A 77 -26.66 104.71 42.97
C TYR A 77 -25.80 105.76 42.24
N ASP A 78 -26.41 106.83 41.73
CA ASP A 78 -25.73 107.92 41.02
C ASP A 78 -24.96 108.89 41.96
N SER A 79 -25.35 108.97 43.24
CA SER A 79 -24.70 109.83 44.24
C SER A 79 -23.51 109.16 44.97
N ILE A 80 -23.28 107.86 44.75
CA ILE A 80 -22.06 107.17 45.16
C ILE A 80 -20.97 107.42 44.11
N SER A 81 -20.02 108.31 44.45
CA SER A 81 -18.93 108.76 43.56
C SER A 81 -17.97 107.68 43.05
N ALA A 82 -18.10 106.43 43.51
CA ALA A 82 -17.32 105.28 43.04
C ALA A 82 -17.90 104.58 41.79
N PHE A 83 -19.12 104.92 41.35
CA PHE A 83 -19.81 104.19 40.27
C PHE A 83 -20.38 105.07 39.12
N SER A 84 -20.07 106.38 39.11
CA SER A 84 -20.34 107.23 37.94
C SER A 84 -19.46 106.82 36.75
N THR A 85 -20.07 106.32 35.68
CA THR A 85 -19.41 105.80 34.47
C THR A 85 -19.05 106.88 33.44
N ARG A 86 -19.03 108.16 33.83
CA ARG A 86 -18.61 109.27 32.95
C ARG A 86 -17.59 110.19 33.59
N ILE A 87 -16.39 109.68 33.85
CA ILE A 87 -15.17 110.50 33.87
C ILE A 87 -14.06 109.74 33.13
N ASP A 88 -13.70 110.26 31.96
CA ASP A 88 -12.42 110.02 31.31
C ASP A 88 -11.30 110.35 32.32
N ASN A 89 -10.47 109.36 32.60
CA ASN A 89 -9.34 109.48 33.53
C ASN A 89 -8.21 110.34 32.95
N GLN A 90 -8.45 111.63 32.80
CA GLN A 90 -7.43 112.66 32.63
C GLN A 90 -7.72 113.81 33.59
N GLU A 91 -6.74 114.09 34.45
CA GLU A 91 -6.68 115.17 35.45
C GLU A 91 -7.48 114.88 36.74
N ALA A 92 -6.87 114.70 37.91
CA ALA A 92 -5.62 115.23 38.41
C ALA A 92 -5.11 114.39 39.61
N VAL A 93 -3.87 114.68 40.02
CA VAL A 93 -3.18 114.31 41.28
C VAL A 93 -2.04 113.27 41.10
N PHE A 94 -0.95 113.81 40.56
CA PHE A 94 0.48 113.58 40.87
C PHE A 94 1.17 112.21 40.61
N GLY A 95 2.08 112.22 39.62
CA GLY A 95 3.50 111.84 39.85
C GLY A 95 3.90 110.36 39.73
N SER A 96 4.04 109.83 38.51
CA SER A 96 5.08 108.88 38.02
C SER A 96 4.58 108.13 36.77
N GLU A 97 4.68 108.77 35.60
CA GLU A 97 4.30 108.16 34.32
C GLU A 97 5.24 107.02 33.85
N GLU A 98 6.41 106.83 34.47
CA GLU A 98 7.38 105.80 34.05
C GLU A 98 6.98 104.39 34.52
N GLY A 99 6.53 104.21 35.77
CA GLY A 99 6.12 102.89 36.27
C GLY A 99 4.83 102.35 35.63
N LEU A 100 3.89 103.23 35.27
CA LEU A 100 2.64 102.84 34.60
C LEU A 100 2.81 102.51 33.11
N LYS A 101 3.87 103.00 32.46
CA LYS A 101 4.26 102.59 31.11
C LYS A 101 5.02 101.28 31.14
N GLU A 102 5.99 101.11 32.03
CA GLU A 102 6.72 99.84 32.20
C GLU A 102 5.80 98.68 32.60
N VAL A 103 4.85 98.91 33.50
CA VAL A 103 3.86 97.89 33.87
C VAL A 103 2.94 97.59 32.69
N ARG A 104 2.49 98.59 31.91
CA ARG A 104 1.67 98.36 30.71
C ARG A 104 2.42 97.58 29.64
N ASP A 105 3.66 97.94 29.37
CA ASP A 105 4.52 97.29 28.37
C ASP A 105 4.87 95.86 28.81
N ALA A 106 5.19 95.64 30.09
CA ALA A 106 5.38 94.30 30.65
C ALA A 106 4.09 93.47 30.60
N THR A 107 2.92 94.06 30.87
CA THR A 107 1.63 93.35 30.77
C THR A 107 1.30 92.98 29.33
N LEU A 108 1.63 93.85 28.35
CA LEU A 108 1.50 93.54 26.93
C LEU A 108 2.48 92.44 26.49
N ALA A 109 3.72 92.47 26.99
CA ALA A 109 4.71 91.42 26.73
C ALA A 109 4.27 90.08 27.31
N TYR A 110 3.78 90.04 28.56
CA TYR A 110 3.23 88.81 29.17
C TYR A 110 1.98 88.32 28.45
N LYS A 111 1.11 89.21 27.94
CA LYS A 111 -0.03 88.81 27.11
C LYS A 111 0.41 88.24 25.77
N ALA A 112 1.44 88.81 25.14
CA ALA A 112 2.00 88.29 23.90
C ALA A 112 2.64 86.90 24.13
N GLU A 113 3.38 86.73 25.21
CA GLU A 113 3.98 85.45 25.61
C GLU A 113 2.91 84.40 25.96
N ALA A 114 1.85 84.79 26.68
CA ALA A 114 0.73 83.90 26.98
C ALA A 114 -0.02 83.46 25.72
N LEU A 115 -0.21 84.37 24.74
CA LEU A 115 -0.80 84.03 23.44
C LEU A 115 0.09 83.08 22.64
N GLU A 116 1.41 83.28 22.66
CA GLU A 116 2.36 82.39 21.99
C GLU A 116 2.40 81.00 22.63
N LEU A 117 2.40 80.92 23.97
CA LEU A 117 2.30 79.66 24.70
C LEU A 117 0.96 78.95 24.44
N GLN A 118 -0.15 79.70 24.38
CA GLN A 118 -1.46 79.14 24.04
C GLN A 118 -1.45 78.58 22.61
N ARG A 119 -0.81 79.27 21.67
CA ARG A 119 -0.62 78.80 20.29
C ARG A 119 0.25 77.54 20.23
N GLN A 120 1.32 77.46 21.01
CA GLN A 120 2.16 76.25 21.13
C GLN A 120 1.39 75.07 21.72
N ILE A 121 0.58 75.30 22.76
CA ILE A 121 -0.26 74.25 23.36
C ILE A 121 -1.29 73.75 22.34
N SER A 122 -1.96 74.64 21.59
CA SER A 122 -2.91 74.22 20.56
C SER A 122 -2.22 73.43 19.44
N GLN A 123 -1.00 73.79 19.05
CA GLN A 123 -0.21 73.02 18.09
C GLN A 123 0.14 71.63 18.63
N LEU A 124 0.62 71.53 19.87
CA LEU A 124 0.94 70.25 20.51
C LEU A 124 -0.31 69.37 20.69
N GLN A 125 -1.45 69.94 21.06
CA GLN A 125 -2.73 69.23 21.15
C GLN A 125 -3.13 68.68 19.78
N SER A 126 -3.04 69.48 18.71
CA SER A 126 -3.35 69.00 17.36
C SER A 126 -2.41 67.88 16.89
N GLN A 127 -1.13 67.92 17.27
CA GLN A 127 -0.18 66.84 17.00
C GLN A 127 -0.52 65.58 17.81
N PHE A 128 -0.89 65.73 19.08
CA PHE A 128 -1.28 64.62 19.94
C PHE A 128 -2.57 63.94 19.45
N ASP A 129 -3.57 64.72 19.03
CA ASP A 129 -4.81 64.20 18.46
C ASP A 129 -4.55 63.46 17.14
N MET A 130 -3.66 64.00 16.29
CA MET A 130 -3.26 63.34 15.05
C MET A 130 -2.54 62.01 15.32
N LEU A 131 -1.61 61.97 16.27
CA LEU A 131 -0.93 60.74 16.69
C LEU A 131 -1.91 59.72 17.32
N THR A 132 -2.88 60.20 18.10
CA THR A 132 -3.91 59.35 18.70
C THR A 132 -4.85 58.77 17.65
N GLY A 133 -5.19 59.54 16.61
CA GLY A 133 -5.90 59.07 15.41
C GLY A 133 -5.11 58.01 14.64
N GLN A 134 -3.80 58.20 14.46
CA GLN A 134 -2.93 57.19 13.83
C GLN A 134 -2.80 55.93 14.68
N ALA A 135 -2.65 56.05 16.00
CA ALA A 135 -2.56 54.91 16.91
C ALA A 135 -3.87 54.09 16.93
N SER A 136 -5.03 54.76 16.97
CA SER A 136 -6.33 54.10 16.97
C SER A 136 -6.61 53.38 15.64
N THR A 137 -6.29 53.98 14.50
CA THR A 137 -6.39 53.32 13.18
C THR A 137 -5.45 52.10 13.06
N LEU A 138 -4.22 52.19 13.58
CA LEU A 138 -3.30 51.05 13.66
C LEU A 138 -3.85 49.92 14.54
N ILE A 139 -4.39 50.24 15.72
CA ILE A 139 -4.98 49.25 16.64
C ILE A 139 -6.20 48.60 16.00
N GLN A 140 -7.07 49.38 15.35
CA GLN A 140 -8.25 48.86 14.66
C GLN A 140 -7.85 47.97 13.48
N GLY A 141 -6.86 48.38 12.69
CA GLY A 141 -6.28 47.57 11.62
C GLY A 141 -5.62 46.28 12.12
N LYS A 142 -4.97 46.31 13.31
CA LYS A 142 -4.43 45.11 13.96
C LYS A 142 -5.55 44.18 14.42
N ARG A 143 -6.61 44.70 15.07
CA ARG A 143 -7.77 43.90 15.50
C ARG A 143 -8.49 43.27 14.30
N ALA A 144 -8.72 44.04 13.24
CA ALA A 144 -9.35 43.53 12.02
C ALA A 144 -8.53 42.41 11.37
N ARG A 145 -7.19 42.56 11.31
CA ARG A 145 -6.29 41.49 10.85
C ARG A 145 -6.35 40.26 11.75
N VAL A 146 -6.33 40.43 13.07
CA VAL A 146 -6.41 39.30 14.02
C VAL A 146 -7.73 38.52 13.88
N VAL A 147 -8.85 39.22 13.76
CA VAL A 147 -10.17 38.57 13.54
C VAL A 147 -10.24 37.88 12.17
N GLY A 148 -9.69 38.52 11.13
CA GLY A 148 -9.56 37.91 9.81
C GLY A 148 -8.71 36.64 9.85
N THR A 149 -7.56 36.69 10.52
CA THR A 149 -6.69 35.52 10.69
C THR A 149 -7.36 34.42 11.50
N SER A 150 -8.02 34.73 12.62
CA SER A 150 -8.67 33.68 13.43
C SER A 150 -9.83 33.00 12.70
N SER A 151 -10.58 33.75 11.88
CA SER A 151 -11.63 33.18 11.02
C SER A 151 -11.04 32.25 9.96
N VAL A 152 -9.96 32.67 9.28
CA VAL A 152 -9.26 31.85 8.29
C VAL A 152 -8.62 30.61 8.94
N THR A 153 -8.00 30.76 10.11
CA THR A 153 -7.45 29.64 10.89
C THR A 153 -8.53 28.65 11.30
N GLY A 154 -9.71 29.13 11.70
CA GLY A 154 -10.86 28.27 12.00
C GLY A 154 -11.34 27.48 10.77
N GLN A 155 -11.42 28.11 9.60
CA GLN A 155 -11.76 27.44 8.34
C GLN A 155 -10.69 26.43 7.90
N LEU A 156 -9.41 26.74 8.10
CA LEU A 156 -8.30 25.83 7.82
C LEU A 156 -8.39 24.58 8.71
N SER A 157 -8.63 24.75 10.01
CA SER A 157 -8.77 23.62 10.94
C SER A 157 -9.93 22.70 10.56
N THR A 158 -11.10 23.24 10.23
CA THR A 158 -12.24 22.39 9.83
C THR A 158 -11.99 21.65 8.52
N MET A 159 -11.27 22.29 7.59
CA MET A 159 -10.89 21.64 6.33
C MET A 159 -9.81 20.57 6.56
N GLU A 160 -8.87 20.80 7.47
CA GLU A 160 -7.85 19.83 7.86
C GLU A 160 -8.46 18.61 8.56
N ASP A 161 -9.41 18.82 9.47
CA ASP A 161 -10.20 17.75 10.10
C ASP A 161 -10.98 16.94 9.06
N GLY A 162 -11.62 17.62 8.09
CA GLY A 162 -12.32 16.94 6.99
C GLY A 162 -11.38 16.15 6.06
N LEU A 163 -10.19 16.67 5.78
CA LEU A 163 -9.18 15.98 4.97
C LEU A 163 -8.58 14.78 5.71
N SER A 164 -8.31 14.92 7.02
CA SER A 164 -7.77 13.83 7.84
C SER A 164 -8.78 12.68 7.98
N ALA A 165 -10.06 12.99 8.19
CA ALA A 165 -11.15 12.01 8.22
C ALA A 165 -11.25 11.23 6.89
N ARG A 166 -11.25 11.93 5.75
CA ARG A 166 -11.26 11.27 4.43
C ARG A 166 -10.00 10.46 4.17
N ASN A 167 -8.84 10.92 4.62
CA ASN A 167 -7.59 10.19 4.45
C ASN A 167 -7.61 8.88 5.26
N LEU A 168 -8.18 8.91 6.47
CA LEU A 168 -8.37 7.71 7.29
C LEU A 168 -9.33 6.70 6.64
N GLU A 169 -10.44 7.18 6.07
CA GLU A 169 -11.37 6.33 5.31
C GLU A 169 -10.71 5.72 4.06
N MET A 170 -9.96 6.51 3.30
CA MET A 170 -9.21 6.03 2.14
C MET A 170 -8.19 4.95 2.53
N ASN A 171 -7.42 5.19 3.58
CA ASN A 171 -6.45 4.21 4.09
C ASN A 171 -7.14 2.92 4.55
N ALA A 172 -8.33 3.00 5.15
CA ALA A 172 -9.12 1.82 5.50
C ALA A 172 -9.57 1.04 4.25
N VAL A 173 -10.03 1.72 3.20
CA VAL A 173 -10.41 1.08 1.92
C VAL A 173 -9.20 0.41 1.27
N LEU A 174 -8.07 1.12 1.16
CA LEU A 174 -6.83 0.57 0.60
C LEU A 174 -6.31 -0.63 1.41
N GLY A 175 -6.41 -0.57 2.74
CA GLY A 175 -6.08 -1.69 3.63
C GLY A 175 -6.94 -2.93 3.36
N ARG A 176 -8.25 -2.77 3.15
CA ARG A 176 -9.15 -3.88 2.77
C ARG A 176 -8.84 -4.45 1.39
N ILE A 177 -8.48 -3.59 0.42
CA ILE A 177 -8.07 -4.05 -0.91
C ILE A 177 -6.77 -4.84 -0.81
N ALA A 178 -5.80 -4.37 -0.01
CA ALA A 178 -4.54 -5.06 0.20
C ALA A 178 -4.73 -6.42 0.89
N SER A 179 -5.56 -6.49 1.93
CA SER A 179 -5.83 -7.76 2.63
C SER A 179 -6.53 -8.78 1.73
N THR A 180 -7.56 -8.35 0.98
CA THR A 180 -8.27 -9.25 0.06
C THR A 180 -7.39 -9.70 -1.11
N ALA A 181 -6.54 -8.82 -1.64
CA ALA A 181 -5.54 -9.20 -2.65
C ALA A 181 -4.51 -10.19 -2.10
N GLN A 182 -4.09 -10.05 -0.84
CA GLN A 182 -3.15 -10.96 -0.19
C GLN A 182 -3.78 -12.33 0.09
N GLU A 183 -5.03 -12.38 0.56
CA GLU A 183 -5.80 -13.61 0.70
C GLU A 183 -5.96 -14.32 -0.65
N LEU A 184 -6.32 -13.58 -1.70
CA LEU A 184 -6.43 -14.15 -3.05
C LEU A 184 -5.08 -14.67 -3.55
N ALA A 185 -3.99 -13.94 -3.32
CA ALA A 185 -2.65 -14.39 -3.67
C ALA A 185 -2.25 -15.67 -2.92
N HIS A 186 -2.64 -15.80 -1.65
CA HIS A 186 -2.42 -17.00 -0.86
C HIS A 186 -3.20 -18.19 -1.42
N TYR A 187 -4.48 -18.02 -1.78
CA TYR A 187 -5.25 -19.09 -2.43
C TYR A 187 -4.67 -19.53 -3.79
N HIS A 188 -3.89 -18.66 -4.44
CA HIS A 188 -3.18 -18.95 -5.68
C HIS A 188 -1.71 -19.36 -5.50
N SER A 189 -1.18 -19.43 -4.27
CA SER A 189 0.21 -19.83 -4.03
C SER A 189 0.43 -21.34 -4.25
N GLY A 190 -0.64 -22.13 -4.15
CA GLY A 190 -0.60 -23.59 -4.27
C GLY A 190 -0.05 -24.28 -3.03
N ASP A 191 0.12 -23.56 -1.91
CA ASP A 191 0.58 -24.13 -0.64
C ASP A 191 -0.54 -24.89 0.09
N ASP A 192 -1.79 -24.50 -0.12
CA ASP A 192 -2.98 -25.14 0.45
C ASP A 192 -3.65 -26.06 -0.57
N ASP A 193 -3.63 -27.36 -0.28
CA ASP A 193 -4.34 -28.37 -1.06
C ASP A 193 -5.86 -28.21 -0.94
N GLY A 194 -6.56 -28.14 -2.08
CA GLY A 194 -8.01 -28.32 -2.16
C GLY A 194 -8.87 -27.07 -2.31
N ILE A 195 -8.28 -25.88 -2.51
CA ILE A 195 -9.05 -24.65 -2.74
C ILE A 195 -9.58 -24.56 -4.18
N TYR A 196 -8.75 -24.93 -5.14
CA TYR A 196 -9.06 -24.88 -6.57
C TYR A 196 -8.82 -26.23 -7.22
N LEU A 197 -9.78 -26.67 -8.04
CA LEU A 197 -9.65 -27.88 -8.86
C LEU A 197 -8.45 -27.80 -9.81
N ALA A 198 -8.04 -26.60 -10.23
CA ALA A 198 -6.88 -26.41 -11.08
C ALA A 198 -5.54 -26.81 -10.42
N TYR A 199 -5.46 -26.76 -9.09
CA TYR A 199 -4.26 -27.15 -8.34
C TYR A 199 -4.32 -28.58 -7.79
N SER A 200 -5.49 -29.23 -7.87
CA SER A 200 -5.69 -30.61 -7.40
C SER A 200 -5.05 -31.65 -8.32
N ASP A 201 -4.51 -32.72 -7.73
CA ASP A 201 -4.02 -33.88 -8.47
C ASP A 201 -5.17 -34.82 -8.92
N PHE A 202 -5.39 -34.92 -10.23
CA PHE A 202 -6.38 -35.83 -10.82
C PHE A 202 -5.86 -37.25 -11.06
N HIS A 203 -4.63 -37.59 -10.66
CA HIS A 203 -4.06 -38.91 -10.90
C HIS A 203 -4.93 -40.03 -10.30
N GLN A 204 -5.41 -39.89 -9.07
CA GLN A 204 -6.29 -40.87 -8.44
C GLN A 204 -7.62 -41.05 -9.20
N TYR A 205 -8.21 -39.95 -9.67
CA TYR A 205 -9.41 -39.98 -10.52
C TYR A 205 -9.15 -40.73 -11.83
N LEU A 206 -8.04 -40.44 -12.52
CA LEU A 206 -7.69 -41.10 -13.77
C LEU A 206 -7.41 -42.60 -13.58
N VAL A 207 -6.74 -42.99 -12.50
CA VAL A 207 -6.49 -44.40 -12.17
C VAL A 207 -7.81 -45.13 -11.93
N SER A 208 -8.71 -44.58 -11.11
CA SER A 208 -10.02 -45.18 -10.84
C SER A 208 -10.93 -45.25 -12.07
N ASP A 209 -10.96 -44.22 -12.91
CA ASP A 209 -11.73 -44.20 -14.15
C ASP A 209 -11.21 -45.23 -15.17
N SER A 210 -9.88 -45.39 -15.26
CA SER A 210 -9.26 -46.42 -16.10
C SER A 210 -9.57 -47.85 -15.61
N ALA A 211 -9.62 -48.05 -14.29
CA ALA A 211 -10.00 -49.33 -13.69
C ALA A 211 -11.48 -49.65 -13.95
N CYS A 212 -12.36 -48.68 -13.74
CA CYS A 212 -13.80 -48.78 -14.06
C CYS A 212 -14.02 -49.15 -15.54
N THR A 213 -13.30 -48.50 -16.46
CA THR A 213 -13.38 -48.80 -17.90
C THR A 213 -12.96 -50.24 -18.20
N LYS A 214 -11.90 -50.76 -17.55
CA LYS A 214 -11.47 -52.15 -17.70
C LYS A 214 -12.53 -53.12 -17.17
N GLU A 215 -13.11 -52.85 -16.01
CA GLU A 215 -14.18 -53.68 -15.45
C GLU A 215 -15.44 -53.68 -16.32
N LEU A 216 -15.83 -52.52 -16.87
CA LEU A 216 -16.96 -52.40 -17.79
C LEU A 216 -16.73 -53.19 -19.08
N ASN A 217 -15.52 -53.14 -19.64
CA ASN A 217 -15.17 -53.95 -20.82
C ASN A 217 -15.19 -55.46 -20.51
N GLN A 218 -14.71 -55.87 -19.33
CA GLN A 218 -14.81 -57.27 -18.90
C GLN A 218 -16.25 -57.70 -18.68
N TRP A 219 -17.08 -56.84 -18.07
CA TRP A 219 -18.51 -57.08 -17.88
C TRP A 219 -19.23 -57.22 -19.23
N PHE A 220 -18.94 -56.34 -20.19
CA PHE A 220 -19.47 -56.40 -21.55
C PHE A 220 -19.13 -57.74 -22.20
N ALA A 221 -17.86 -58.14 -22.19
CA ALA A 221 -17.43 -59.42 -22.74
C ALA A 221 -18.09 -60.63 -22.04
N LYS A 222 -18.26 -60.57 -20.71
CA LYS A 222 -18.87 -61.64 -19.93
C LYS A 222 -20.38 -61.78 -20.10
N HIS A 223 -21.10 -60.69 -20.35
CA HIS A 223 -22.58 -60.70 -20.31
C HIS A 223 -23.26 -60.48 -21.66
N LEU A 224 -22.53 -59.93 -22.63
CA LEU A 224 -23.01 -59.64 -23.98
C LEU A 224 -22.28 -60.47 -25.06
N ASP A 225 -20.97 -60.74 -24.90
CA ASP A 225 -20.24 -61.62 -25.84
C ASP A 225 -20.36 -63.12 -25.48
N SER A 226 -20.65 -63.46 -24.21
CA SER A 226 -20.95 -64.84 -23.82
C SER A 226 -22.24 -65.30 -24.51
N VAL A 227 -22.18 -66.45 -25.20
CA VAL A 227 -23.24 -66.93 -26.09
C VAL A 227 -24.63 -66.87 -25.43
N PRO A 228 -25.60 -66.19 -26.08
CA PRO A 228 -26.99 -65.95 -25.65
C PRO A 228 -27.85 -67.07 -25.06
N LEU A 229 -27.42 -68.32 -25.16
CA LEU A 229 -28.32 -69.47 -25.13
C LEU A 229 -28.32 -70.23 -23.81
N GLN A 230 -27.23 -70.17 -23.04
CA GLN A 230 -27.14 -70.93 -21.79
C GLN A 230 -27.92 -70.26 -20.65
N LEU A 231 -27.84 -68.94 -20.48
CA LEU A 231 -28.40 -68.29 -19.29
C LEU A 231 -29.93 -68.20 -19.27
N VAL A 232 -30.57 -67.91 -20.42
CA VAL A 232 -32.04 -67.86 -20.51
C VAL A 232 -32.63 -69.27 -20.48
N ALA A 233 -31.87 -70.29 -20.87
CA ALA A 233 -32.26 -71.68 -20.72
C ALA A 233 -32.26 -72.11 -19.25
N GLU A 234 -31.35 -71.60 -18.42
CA GLU A 234 -31.28 -71.91 -16.98
C GLU A 234 -32.41 -71.25 -16.17
N ASP A 235 -32.69 -69.96 -16.39
CA ASP A 235 -33.82 -69.27 -15.73
C ASP A 235 -35.18 -69.75 -16.28
N GLY A 236 -35.25 -70.13 -17.55
CA GLY A 236 -36.44 -70.74 -18.15
C GLY A 236 -36.71 -72.17 -17.67
N LYS A 237 -35.66 -72.94 -17.32
CA LYS A 237 -35.77 -74.28 -16.73
C LYS A 237 -36.41 -74.25 -15.34
N ALA A 238 -36.24 -73.16 -14.57
CA ALA A 238 -36.84 -73.02 -13.25
C ALA A 238 -38.37 -72.79 -13.28
N ASN A 239 -38.88 -72.16 -14.34
CA ASN A 239 -40.30 -71.83 -14.48
C ASN A 239 -41.08 -72.78 -15.41
N CYS A 240 -40.40 -73.48 -16.32
CA CYS A 240 -41.01 -74.42 -17.25
C CYS A 240 -40.22 -75.74 -17.28
N SER A 241 -40.61 -76.71 -16.44
CA SER A 241 -39.96 -78.04 -16.38
C SER A 241 -40.28 -78.97 -17.56
N TRP A 242 -41.11 -78.54 -18.51
CA TRP A 242 -41.74 -79.44 -19.49
C TRP A 242 -40.98 -79.62 -20.80
N VAL A 243 -39.93 -78.83 -21.09
CA VAL A 243 -39.14 -78.99 -22.32
C VAL A 243 -37.67 -78.66 -22.08
N SER A 244 -36.81 -79.68 -22.08
CA SER A 244 -35.36 -79.48 -22.19
C SER A 244 -35.03 -79.02 -23.61
N LEU A 245 -34.82 -77.72 -23.78
CA LEU A 245 -34.48 -77.05 -25.05
C LEU A 245 -32.99 -77.16 -25.43
N ASP A 246 -32.24 -78.09 -24.83
CA ASP A 246 -30.78 -78.21 -24.98
C ASP A 246 -30.34 -78.61 -26.42
N ASP A 247 -31.25 -79.05 -27.29
CA ASP A 247 -30.90 -79.55 -28.63
C ASP A 247 -31.04 -78.55 -29.80
N ILE A 248 -31.50 -77.32 -29.58
CA ILE A 248 -31.84 -76.44 -30.73
C ILE A 248 -30.68 -75.50 -31.16
N SER A 249 -29.63 -75.34 -30.36
CA SER A 249 -28.73 -74.18 -30.55
C SER A 249 -27.25 -74.46 -30.78
N ASN A 250 -26.88 -75.65 -31.23
CA ASN A 250 -25.59 -75.85 -31.87
C ASN A 250 -25.84 -76.29 -33.32
N VAL A 251 -25.11 -75.70 -34.27
CA VAL A 251 -25.25 -75.86 -35.74
C VAL A 251 -26.28 -74.92 -36.38
N LEU A 252 -25.93 -73.64 -36.41
CA LEU A 252 -26.43 -72.68 -37.39
C LEU A 252 -25.69 -72.90 -38.72
N ILE A 253 -26.46 -72.99 -39.81
CA ILE A 253 -26.16 -72.60 -41.21
C ILE A 253 -26.43 -73.67 -42.31
N ARG A 254 -26.54 -74.99 -42.05
CA ARG A 254 -26.80 -75.96 -43.17
C ARG A 254 -28.17 -76.63 -43.26
N ASP A 255 -28.89 -76.82 -42.16
CA ASP A 255 -30.15 -77.61 -42.16
C ASP A 255 -31.35 -76.81 -41.67
N ALA A 256 -31.76 -75.75 -42.38
CA ALA A 256 -32.97 -75.00 -42.04
C ALA A 256 -34.25 -75.71 -42.51
N GLU A 257 -34.21 -76.33 -43.70
CA GLU A 257 -35.37 -76.99 -44.32
C GLU A 257 -35.76 -78.29 -43.59
N ASN A 258 -34.78 -79.13 -43.24
CA ASN A 258 -35.02 -80.36 -42.47
C ASN A 258 -35.64 -80.08 -41.08
N ARG A 259 -35.24 -78.98 -40.43
CA ARG A 259 -35.79 -78.58 -39.12
C ARG A 259 -37.20 -78.01 -39.22
N HIS A 260 -37.52 -77.30 -40.31
CA HIS A 260 -38.88 -76.85 -40.56
C HIS A 260 -39.83 -78.05 -40.76
N HIS A 261 -39.43 -79.04 -41.54
CA HIS A 261 -40.20 -80.26 -41.73
C HIS A 261 -40.40 -81.06 -40.44
N GLN A 262 -39.38 -81.16 -39.57
CA GLN A 262 -39.52 -81.79 -38.26
C GLN A 262 -40.50 -81.04 -37.35
N ARG A 263 -40.44 -79.71 -37.30
CA ARG A 263 -41.38 -78.90 -36.50
C ARG A 263 -42.82 -79.01 -37.00
N VAL A 264 -43.02 -79.00 -38.31
CA VAL A 264 -44.35 -79.20 -38.92
C VAL A 264 -44.89 -80.60 -38.60
N SER A 265 -44.03 -81.62 -38.60
CA SER A 265 -44.41 -83.00 -38.26
C SER A 265 -44.76 -83.15 -36.77
N GLU A 266 -44.02 -82.50 -35.88
CA GLU A 266 -44.33 -82.49 -34.44
C GLU A 266 -45.62 -81.72 -34.14
N LEU A 267 -45.88 -80.59 -34.81
CA LEU A 267 -47.15 -79.88 -34.70
C LEU A 267 -48.33 -80.75 -35.15
N GLN A 268 -48.18 -81.47 -36.26
CA GLN A 268 -49.19 -82.43 -36.71
C GLN A 268 -49.41 -83.56 -35.70
N ARG A 269 -48.34 -84.06 -35.08
CA ARG A 269 -48.43 -85.04 -33.99
C ARG A 269 -49.23 -84.47 -32.80
N LEU A 270 -48.90 -83.27 -32.35
CA LEU A 270 -49.59 -82.63 -31.22
C LEU A 270 -51.08 -82.37 -31.52
N ARG A 271 -51.41 -81.88 -32.73
CA ARG A 271 -52.81 -81.71 -33.17
C ARG A 271 -53.61 -83.00 -33.12
N SER A 272 -53.03 -84.10 -33.61
CA SER A 272 -53.70 -85.40 -33.62
C SER A 272 -53.95 -85.95 -32.20
N ILE A 273 -52.97 -85.78 -31.30
CA ILE A 273 -53.11 -86.21 -29.91
C ILE A 273 -54.17 -85.36 -29.20
N PHE A 274 -54.12 -84.03 -29.34
CA PHE A 274 -55.03 -83.12 -28.67
C PHE A 274 -56.50 -83.36 -29.06
N GLY A 275 -56.79 -83.52 -30.36
CA GLY A 275 -58.16 -83.81 -30.81
C GLY A 275 -58.70 -85.11 -30.20
N THR A 276 -57.85 -86.14 -30.06
CA THR A 276 -58.26 -87.40 -29.42
C THR A 276 -58.41 -87.29 -27.91
N SER A 277 -57.54 -86.53 -27.22
CA SER A 277 -57.62 -86.36 -25.78
C SER A 277 -58.81 -85.51 -25.36
N GLU A 278 -59.11 -84.42 -26.09
CA GLU A 278 -60.28 -83.59 -25.84
C GLU A 278 -61.58 -84.37 -26.05
N ARG A 279 -61.65 -85.18 -27.11
CA ARG A 279 -62.78 -86.07 -27.34
C ARG A 279 -62.97 -87.06 -26.18
N GLN A 280 -61.89 -87.72 -25.75
CA GLN A 280 -61.95 -88.66 -24.62
C GLN A 280 -62.36 -87.96 -23.32
N TRP A 281 -61.92 -86.73 -23.11
CA TRP A 281 -62.30 -85.92 -21.96
C TRP A 281 -63.79 -85.56 -22.00
N VAL A 282 -64.31 -85.11 -23.15
CA VAL A 282 -65.74 -84.83 -23.34
C VAL A 282 -66.57 -86.10 -23.16
N GLU A 283 -66.17 -87.23 -23.74
CA GLU A 283 -66.85 -88.52 -23.59
C GLU A 283 -66.89 -88.96 -22.11
N ALA A 284 -65.79 -88.82 -21.38
CA ALA A 284 -65.74 -89.11 -19.95
C ALA A 284 -66.65 -88.17 -19.13
N GLN A 285 -66.73 -86.89 -19.50
CA GLN A 285 -67.59 -85.90 -18.86
C GLN A 285 -69.08 -86.19 -19.14
N VAL A 286 -69.41 -86.58 -20.37
CA VAL A 286 -70.77 -86.99 -20.76
C VAL A 286 -71.19 -88.26 -20.03
N GLU A 287 -70.33 -89.27 -19.95
CA GLU A 287 -70.63 -90.51 -19.22
C GLU A 287 -70.78 -90.23 -17.72
N ASN A 288 -69.96 -89.37 -17.13
CA ASN A 288 -70.13 -88.94 -15.74
C ASN A 288 -71.49 -88.25 -15.53
N ALA A 289 -71.86 -87.29 -16.39
CA ALA A 289 -73.14 -86.62 -16.32
C ALA A 289 -74.32 -87.59 -16.50
N LYS A 290 -74.20 -88.58 -17.38
CA LYS A 290 -75.18 -89.66 -17.57
C LYS A 290 -75.33 -90.50 -16.31
N GLN A 291 -74.24 -90.93 -15.69
CA GLN A 291 -74.28 -91.68 -14.42
C GLN A 291 -74.91 -90.86 -13.29
N GLN A 292 -74.60 -89.56 -13.21
CA GLN A 292 -75.23 -88.64 -12.26
C GLN A 292 -76.74 -88.51 -12.49
N ALA A 293 -77.17 -88.36 -13.74
CA ALA A 293 -78.59 -88.28 -14.10
C ALA A 293 -79.34 -89.58 -13.77
N ILE A 294 -78.74 -90.75 -14.04
CA ILE A 294 -79.29 -92.05 -13.65
C ILE A 294 -79.44 -92.13 -12.13
N LEU A 295 -78.42 -91.72 -11.38
CA LEU A 295 -78.45 -91.72 -9.92
C LEU A 295 -79.57 -90.80 -9.38
N ILE A 296 -79.71 -89.60 -9.94
CA ILE A 296 -80.80 -88.67 -9.59
C ILE A 296 -82.16 -89.29 -9.94
N ALA A 297 -82.32 -89.85 -11.14
CA ALA A 297 -83.56 -90.49 -11.58
C ALA A 297 -83.94 -91.67 -10.67
N LEU A 298 -82.98 -92.52 -10.29
CA LEU A 298 -83.19 -93.62 -9.34
C LEU A 298 -83.56 -93.10 -7.95
N LYS A 299 -82.91 -92.03 -7.46
CA LYS A 299 -83.30 -91.38 -6.19
C LYS A 299 -84.73 -90.83 -6.24
N THR A 300 -85.12 -90.20 -7.35
CA THR A 300 -86.50 -89.72 -7.53
C THR A 300 -87.50 -90.85 -7.70
N GLN A 301 -87.12 -91.96 -8.33
CA GLN A 301 -87.96 -93.15 -8.49
C GLN A 301 -88.22 -93.81 -7.14
N VAL A 302 -87.19 -94.00 -6.31
CA VAL A 302 -87.31 -94.49 -4.94
C VAL A 302 -88.22 -93.59 -4.10
N ALA A 303 -88.08 -92.26 -4.22
CA ALA A 303 -88.97 -91.30 -3.56
C ALA A 303 -90.41 -91.32 -4.11
N SER A 304 -90.62 -91.70 -5.37
CA SER A 304 -91.94 -91.79 -5.99
C SER A 304 -92.64 -93.14 -5.75
N ASP A 305 -91.91 -94.24 -5.58
CA ASP A 305 -92.48 -95.56 -5.26
C ASP A 305 -93.10 -95.58 -3.83
N GLU A 306 -92.66 -94.67 -2.96
CA GLU A 306 -93.32 -94.36 -1.67
C GLU A 306 -94.70 -93.70 -1.83
N ALA A 307 -95.00 -93.08 -2.98
CA ALA A 307 -96.27 -92.46 -3.31
C ALA A 307 -97.01 -93.27 -4.40
N HIS A 308 -97.70 -94.34 -4.01
CA HIS A 308 -98.50 -95.15 -4.92
C HIS A 308 -99.59 -94.32 -5.63
N ILE A 309 -99.44 -94.13 -6.95
CA ILE A 309 -100.50 -93.60 -7.81
C ILE A 309 -100.96 -94.71 -8.77
N HIS A 310 -102.18 -95.18 -8.60
CA HIS A 310 -102.83 -96.09 -9.55
C HIS A 310 -103.12 -95.35 -10.87
N MET A 311 -102.41 -95.71 -11.93
CA MET A 311 -102.69 -95.24 -13.30
C MET A 311 -103.39 -96.32 -14.12
N ASP A 312 -104.39 -95.93 -14.91
CA ASP A 312 -105.11 -96.83 -15.82
C ASP A 312 -104.20 -97.38 -16.93
N LEU A 313 -104.33 -98.68 -17.22
CA LEU A 313 -103.47 -99.44 -18.14
C LEU A 313 -103.41 -98.84 -19.56
N HIS A 314 -104.50 -98.21 -20.00
CA HIS A 314 -104.57 -97.55 -21.30
C HIS A 314 -103.80 -96.22 -21.36
N SER A 315 -103.77 -95.48 -20.24
CA SER A 315 -102.98 -94.25 -20.10
C SER A 315 -101.48 -94.56 -19.98
N LEU A 316 -101.14 -95.68 -19.32
CA LEU A 316 -99.79 -96.25 -19.24
C LEU A 316 -99.26 -96.66 -20.63
N ARG A 317 -100.08 -97.32 -21.46
CA ARG A 317 -99.68 -97.68 -22.83
C ARG A 317 -99.44 -96.48 -23.74
N ARG A 318 -100.25 -95.42 -23.62
CA ARG A 318 -100.08 -94.19 -24.40
C ARG A 318 -98.83 -93.44 -23.99
N LYS A 319 -98.63 -93.22 -22.67
CA LYS A 319 -97.40 -92.63 -22.14
C LYS A 319 -96.17 -93.45 -22.47
N TYR A 320 -96.26 -94.79 -22.45
CA TYR A 320 -95.16 -95.66 -22.85
C TYR A 320 -94.80 -95.45 -24.34
N ALA A 321 -95.78 -95.37 -25.24
CA ALA A 321 -95.52 -95.11 -26.65
C ALA A 321 -94.92 -93.70 -26.89
N GLU A 322 -95.40 -92.68 -26.17
CA GLU A 322 -94.85 -91.31 -26.18
C GLU A 322 -93.40 -91.28 -25.66
N LEU A 323 -93.13 -91.90 -24.50
CA LEU A 323 -91.78 -92.03 -23.92
C LEU A 323 -90.83 -92.80 -24.84
N VAL A 324 -91.29 -93.88 -25.50
CA VAL A 324 -90.49 -94.62 -26.47
C VAL A 324 -90.15 -93.75 -27.69
N GLY A 325 -91.12 -92.95 -28.17
CA GLY A 325 -90.89 -91.97 -29.23
C GLY A 325 -89.88 -90.90 -28.84
N GLU A 326 -90.02 -90.33 -27.64
CA GLU A 326 -89.09 -89.34 -27.08
C GLU A 326 -87.69 -89.94 -26.86
N LEU A 327 -87.59 -91.16 -26.34
CA LEU A 327 -86.33 -91.88 -26.17
C LEU A 327 -85.63 -92.13 -27.51
N SER A 328 -86.38 -92.48 -28.56
CA SER A 328 -85.81 -92.68 -29.90
C SER A 328 -85.31 -91.37 -30.52
N ASN A 329 -86.05 -90.28 -30.35
CA ASN A 329 -85.61 -88.95 -30.79
C ASN A 329 -84.39 -88.46 -30.00
N LEU A 330 -84.32 -88.74 -28.69
CA LEU A 330 -83.16 -88.41 -27.87
C LEU A 330 -81.93 -89.24 -28.24
N HIS A 331 -82.07 -90.55 -28.47
CA HIS A 331 -80.98 -91.41 -28.98
C HIS A 331 -80.47 -90.91 -30.32
N GLN A 332 -81.36 -90.52 -31.24
CA GLN A 332 -80.95 -90.00 -32.54
C GLN A 332 -80.20 -88.66 -32.42
N ARG A 333 -80.55 -87.81 -31.45
CA ARG A 333 -79.83 -86.56 -31.16
C ARG A 333 -78.48 -86.83 -30.50
N GLU A 334 -78.43 -87.76 -29.54
CA GLU A 334 -77.19 -88.19 -28.88
C GLU A 334 -76.21 -88.76 -29.90
N GLU A 335 -76.68 -89.63 -30.80
CA GLU A 335 -75.87 -90.21 -31.86
C GLU A 335 -75.30 -89.12 -32.77
N LYS A 336 -76.12 -88.17 -33.24
CA LYS A 336 -75.65 -87.03 -34.04
C LYS A 336 -74.62 -86.16 -33.31
N LEU A 337 -74.80 -85.93 -32.02
CA LEU A 337 -73.86 -85.12 -31.24
C LEU A 337 -72.51 -85.84 -31.08
N LEU A 338 -72.53 -87.15 -30.84
CA LEU A 338 -71.33 -87.98 -30.67
C LEU A 338 -70.59 -88.28 -31.99
N SER A 339 -71.33 -88.45 -33.08
CA SER A 339 -70.75 -88.85 -34.37
C SER A 339 -70.28 -87.67 -35.21
N GLU A 340 -70.98 -86.52 -35.15
CA GLU A 340 -70.74 -85.38 -36.04
C GLU A 340 -70.25 -84.16 -35.25
N THR A 341 -71.06 -83.61 -34.33
CA THR A 341 -70.78 -82.27 -33.80
C THR A 341 -69.59 -82.20 -32.85
N ILE A 342 -69.42 -83.19 -31.96
CA ILE A 342 -68.28 -83.20 -31.02
C ILE A 342 -66.96 -83.42 -31.78
N PRO A 343 -66.83 -84.41 -32.68
CA PRO A 343 -65.65 -84.56 -33.51
C PRO A 343 -65.28 -83.31 -34.32
N ASP A 344 -66.27 -82.64 -34.93
CA ASP A 344 -66.05 -81.42 -35.71
C ASP A 344 -65.53 -80.27 -34.83
N LEU A 345 -66.13 -80.04 -33.66
CA LEU A 345 -65.66 -79.01 -32.72
C LEU A 345 -64.29 -79.33 -32.13
N CYS A 346 -64.01 -80.58 -31.78
CA CYS A 346 -62.67 -81.00 -31.33
C CYS A 346 -61.62 -80.80 -32.43
N TRP A 347 -61.99 -81.00 -33.70
CA TRP A 347 -61.12 -80.74 -34.84
C TRP A 347 -60.86 -79.23 -35.04
N GLU A 348 -61.89 -78.39 -34.93
CA GLU A 348 -61.72 -76.92 -34.97
C GLU A 348 -60.85 -76.42 -33.81
N LEU A 349 -61.07 -76.94 -32.59
CA LEU A 349 -60.22 -76.62 -31.43
C LEU A 349 -58.78 -77.09 -31.61
N ALA A 350 -58.56 -78.26 -32.20
CA ALA A 350 -57.21 -78.75 -32.51
C ALA A 350 -56.50 -77.89 -33.56
N GLN A 351 -57.23 -77.32 -34.53
CA GLN A 351 -56.65 -76.36 -35.48
C GLN A 351 -56.23 -75.05 -34.80
N LEU A 352 -56.98 -74.59 -33.80
CA LEU A 352 -56.66 -73.39 -33.03
C LEU A 352 -55.52 -73.62 -32.02
N GLN A 353 -55.17 -74.86 -31.68
CA GLN A 353 -54.08 -75.14 -30.74
C GLN A 353 -52.72 -74.58 -31.21
N ASP A 354 -52.49 -74.55 -32.52
CA ASP A 354 -51.27 -74.01 -33.11
C ASP A 354 -51.05 -72.53 -32.78
N THR A 355 -52.12 -71.74 -32.58
CA THR A 355 -51.97 -70.34 -32.23
C THR A 355 -51.40 -70.19 -30.83
N TYR A 356 -51.80 -71.04 -29.88
CA TYR A 356 -51.26 -71.04 -28.51
C TYR A 356 -49.81 -71.53 -28.46
N ILE A 357 -49.45 -72.51 -29.28
CA ILE A 357 -48.05 -72.98 -29.36
C ILE A 357 -47.15 -71.89 -29.96
N LEU A 358 -47.64 -71.20 -31.00
CA LEU A 358 -46.92 -70.07 -31.61
C LEU A 358 -46.81 -68.88 -30.65
N GLU A 359 -47.88 -68.54 -29.94
CA GLU A 359 -47.89 -67.51 -28.91
C GLU A 359 -46.81 -67.79 -27.86
N GLY A 360 -46.74 -69.01 -27.33
CA GLY A 360 -45.69 -69.40 -26.38
C GLY A 360 -44.25 -69.29 -26.93
N ASP A 361 -44.02 -69.62 -28.22
CA ASP A 361 -42.70 -69.43 -28.85
C ASP A 361 -42.36 -67.94 -29.03
N TYR A 362 -43.34 -67.11 -29.39
CA TYR A 362 -43.16 -65.66 -29.49
C TYR A 362 -42.94 -65.00 -28.13
N ASP A 363 -43.68 -65.39 -27.10
CA ASP A 363 -43.47 -64.93 -25.73
C ASP A 363 -42.05 -65.27 -25.25
N LEU A 364 -41.59 -66.48 -25.53
CA LEU A 364 -40.23 -66.90 -25.17
C LEU A 364 -39.15 -66.11 -25.95
N LYS A 365 -39.41 -65.75 -27.21
CA LYS A 365 -38.53 -64.83 -27.97
C LYS A 365 -38.55 -63.41 -27.41
N ILE A 366 -39.73 -62.90 -27.02
CA ILE A 366 -39.88 -61.58 -26.41
C ILE A 366 -39.12 -61.53 -25.08
N MET A 367 -39.31 -62.52 -24.20
CA MET A 367 -38.60 -62.61 -22.92
C MET A 367 -37.08 -62.64 -23.09
N ARG A 368 -36.57 -63.38 -24.09
CA ARG A 368 -35.14 -63.35 -24.45
C ARG A 368 -34.69 -61.94 -24.84
N GLN A 369 -35.46 -61.26 -25.70
CA GLN A 369 -35.12 -59.90 -26.15
C GLN A 369 -35.19 -58.88 -25.01
N GLU A 370 -36.21 -58.95 -24.16
CA GLU A 370 -36.34 -58.08 -22.99
C GLU A 370 -35.17 -58.24 -22.03
N PHE A 371 -34.71 -59.48 -21.82
CA PHE A 371 -33.50 -59.75 -21.05
C PHE A 371 -32.25 -59.06 -21.65
N TYR A 372 -32.07 -59.09 -22.98
CA TYR A 372 -30.99 -58.36 -23.65
C TYR A 372 -31.12 -56.85 -23.48
N ILE A 373 -32.32 -56.32 -23.70
CA ILE A 373 -32.60 -54.89 -23.57
C ILE A 373 -32.31 -54.43 -22.15
N ASN A 374 -32.67 -55.22 -21.14
CA ASN A 374 -32.41 -54.90 -19.74
C ASN A 374 -30.90 -54.88 -19.42
N ARG A 375 -30.14 -55.85 -19.93
CA ARG A 375 -28.66 -55.84 -19.81
C ARG A 375 -28.02 -54.67 -20.53
N GLN A 376 -28.46 -54.38 -21.75
CA GLN A 376 -27.97 -53.22 -22.51
C GLN A 376 -28.29 -51.90 -21.79
N LYS A 377 -29.51 -51.76 -21.25
CA LYS A 377 -29.88 -50.59 -20.43
C LYS A 377 -28.98 -50.45 -19.20
N ALA A 378 -28.69 -51.54 -18.49
CA ALA A 378 -27.77 -51.52 -17.36
C ALA A 378 -26.37 -51.04 -17.77
N PHE A 379 -25.83 -51.58 -18.87
CA PHE A 379 -24.54 -51.16 -19.41
C PHE A 379 -24.51 -49.68 -19.82
N ILE A 380 -25.54 -49.24 -20.55
CA ILE A 380 -25.70 -47.84 -20.96
C ILE A 380 -25.76 -46.94 -19.73
N ASN A 381 -26.47 -47.32 -18.67
CA ASN A 381 -26.50 -46.55 -17.43
C ASN A 381 -25.12 -46.42 -16.78
N HIS A 382 -24.30 -47.48 -16.79
CA HIS A 382 -22.93 -47.39 -16.30
C HIS A 382 -22.06 -46.44 -17.14
N LEU A 383 -22.18 -46.49 -18.48
CA LEU A 383 -21.48 -45.57 -19.37
C LEU A 383 -21.95 -44.12 -19.21
N ILE A 384 -23.26 -43.89 -19.06
CA ILE A 384 -23.82 -42.56 -18.79
C ILE A 384 -23.27 -42.03 -17.47
N ASN A 385 -23.20 -42.85 -16.42
CA ASN A 385 -22.65 -42.45 -15.14
C ASN A 385 -21.16 -42.09 -15.24
N GLN A 386 -20.37 -42.87 -15.98
CA GLN A 386 -18.96 -42.57 -16.21
C GLN A 386 -18.80 -41.24 -16.97
N LEU A 387 -19.56 -41.06 -18.06
CA LEU A 387 -19.57 -39.83 -18.83
C LEU A 387 -20.02 -38.63 -17.99
N ALA A 388 -21.05 -38.79 -17.16
CA ALA A 388 -21.57 -37.74 -16.30
C ALA A 388 -20.51 -37.26 -15.28
N ARG A 389 -19.74 -38.17 -14.67
CA ARG A 389 -18.63 -37.82 -13.78
C ARG A 389 -17.57 -36.99 -14.50
N HIS A 390 -17.17 -37.40 -15.70
CA HIS A 390 -16.19 -36.66 -16.50
C HIS A 390 -16.73 -35.29 -16.93
N GLN A 391 -17.98 -35.22 -17.39
CA GLN A 391 -18.63 -33.96 -17.77
C GLN A 391 -18.79 -33.02 -16.58
N PHE A 392 -19.16 -33.53 -15.41
CA PHE A 392 -19.25 -32.76 -14.18
C PHE A 392 -17.90 -32.13 -13.83
N LEU A 393 -16.83 -32.93 -13.83
CA LEU A 393 -15.48 -32.44 -13.58
C LEU A 393 -15.07 -31.36 -14.60
N ARG A 394 -15.35 -31.60 -15.88
CA ARG A 394 -15.07 -30.62 -16.95
C ARG A 394 -15.82 -29.30 -16.74
N ILE A 395 -17.10 -29.36 -16.38
CA ILE A 395 -17.91 -28.17 -16.10
C ILE A 395 -17.39 -27.45 -14.86
N ALA A 396 -17.02 -28.17 -13.81
CA ALA A 396 -16.45 -27.59 -12.59
C ALA A 396 -15.17 -26.80 -12.91
N CYS A 397 -14.23 -27.39 -13.66
CA CYS A 397 -13.01 -26.69 -14.09
C CYS A 397 -13.30 -25.48 -14.99
N GLN A 398 -14.33 -25.55 -15.85
CA GLN A 398 -14.73 -24.41 -16.69
C GLN A 398 -15.34 -23.26 -15.89
N LEU A 399 -16.19 -23.58 -14.90
CA LEU A 399 -16.78 -22.60 -14.00
C LEU A 399 -15.69 -21.91 -13.17
N GLU A 400 -14.78 -22.69 -12.60
CA GLU A 400 -13.64 -22.18 -11.87
C GLU A 400 -12.78 -21.24 -12.73
N LYS A 401 -12.41 -21.67 -13.95
CA LYS A 401 -11.69 -20.80 -14.90
C LYS A 401 -12.44 -19.49 -15.16
N LYS A 402 -13.76 -19.54 -15.35
CA LYS A 402 -14.57 -18.32 -15.56
C LYS A 402 -14.52 -17.41 -14.33
N THR A 403 -14.61 -17.96 -13.12
CA THR A 403 -14.50 -17.17 -11.89
C THR A 403 -13.12 -16.55 -11.70
N MET A 404 -12.04 -17.30 -11.97
CA MET A 404 -10.67 -16.80 -11.92
C MET A 404 -10.45 -15.66 -12.94
N LEU A 405 -10.94 -15.81 -14.17
CA LEU A 405 -10.87 -14.74 -15.18
C LEU A 405 -11.69 -13.51 -14.78
N GLY A 406 -12.85 -13.70 -14.15
CA GLY A 406 -13.64 -12.61 -13.59
C GLY A 406 -12.89 -11.87 -12.50
N ALA A 407 -12.31 -12.58 -11.53
CA ALA A 407 -11.49 -11.98 -10.47
C ALA A 407 -10.28 -11.22 -11.05
N TYR A 408 -9.58 -11.80 -12.03
CA TYR A 408 -8.49 -11.14 -12.73
C TYR A 408 -8.94 -9.85 -13.44
N SER A 409 -10.08 -9.86 -14.13
CA SER A 409 -10.61 -8.66 -14.78
C SER A 409 -10.94 -7.55 -13.77
N LEU A 410 -11.50 -7.90 -12.61
CA LEU A 410 -11.76 -6.94 -11.53
C LEU A 410 -10.47 -6.38 -10.94
N LEU A 411 -9.47 -7.23 -10.68
CA LEU A 411 -8.15 -6.78 -10.24
C LEU A 411 -7.49 -5.82 -11.23
N LYS A 412 -7.62 -6.08 -12.54
CA LYS A 412 -7.11 -5.18 -13.57
C LYS A 412 -7.82 -3.83 -13.59
N VAL A 413 -9.13 -3.81 -13.34
CA VAL A 413 -9.88 -2.55 -13.18
C VAL A 413 -9.39 -1.79 -11.94
N ILE A 414 -9.28 -2.47 -10.79
CA ILE A 414 -8.77 -1.86 -9.55
C ILE A 414 -7.35 -1.31 -9.74
N GLU A 415 -6.46 -2.06 -10.39
CA GLU A 415 -5.10 -1.61 -10.72
C GLU A 415 -5.14 -0.32 -11.55
N SER A 416 -5.97 -0.26 -12.59
CA SER A 416 -6.09 0.92 -13.44
C SER A 416 -6.67 2.15 -12.70
N GLU A 417 -7.65 1.94 -11.82
CA GLU A 417 -8.21 2.99 -10.99
C GLU A 417 -7.16 3.52 -10.01
N LEU A 418 -6.46 2.64 -9.29
CA LEU A 418 -5.39 3.02 -8.36
C LEU A 418 -4.26 3.78 -9.07
N GLN A 419 -3.86 3.35 -10.28
CA GLN A 419 -2.87 4.09 -11.08
C GLN A 419 -3.39 5.48 -11.47
N SER A 420 -4.65 5.59 -11.90
CA SER A 420 -5.29 6.88 -12.21
C SER A 420 -5.32 7.80 -10.99
N TYR A 421 -5.71 7.27 -9.83
CA TYR A 421 -5.71 8.01 -8.55
C TYR A 421 -4.29 8.46 -8.16
N LEU A 422 -3.29 7.61 -8.32
CA LEU A 422 -1.89 7.95 -8.04
C LEU A 422 -1.41 9.07 -8.96
N MET A 423 -1.68 8.99 -10.26
CA MET A 423 -1.32 10.03 -11.22
C MET A 423 -2.03 11.36 -10.94
N SER A 424 -3.33 11.33 -10.61
CA SER A 424 -4.10 12.50 -10.22
C SER A 424 -3.53 13.15 -8.95
N THR A 425 -3.21 12.32 -7.95
CA THR A 425 -2.60 12.77 -6.68
C THR A 425 -1.23 13.38 -6.91
N LYS A 426 -0.38 12.72 -7.70
CA LYS A 426 0.95 13.25 -8.09
C LYS A 426 0.81 14.60 -8.82
N GLY A 427 -0.15 14.73 -9.73
CA GLY A 427 -0.46 15.99 -10.40
C GLY A 427 -0.95 17.08 -9.45
N ARG A 428 -1.79 16.75 -8.47
CA ARG A 428 -2.23 17.69 -7.42
C ARG A 428 -1.07 18.14 -6.55
N VAL A 429 -0.25 17.21 -6.07
CA VAL A 429 0.95 17.51 -5.26
C VAL A 429 1.91 18.41 -6.05
N GLY A 430 2.15 18.11 -7.33
CA GLY A 430 2.95 18.96 -8.21
C GLY A 430 2.40 20.39 -8.32
N ARG A 431 1.09 20.56 -8.46
CA ARG A 431 0.45 21.89 -8.47
C ARG A 431 0.57 22.61 -7.11
N CYS A 432 0.38 21.91 -6.00
CA CYS A 432 0.55 22.48 -4.66
C CYS A 432 1.99 22.94 -4.43
N LEU A 433 2.99 22.13 -4.82
CA LEU A 433 4.40 22.52 -4.76
C LEU A 433 4.70 23.73 -5.64
N ALA A 434 4.15 23.78 -6.86
CA ALA A 434 4.30 24.95 -7.74
C ALA A 434 3.66 26.21 -7.14
N LEU A 435 2.51 26.09 -6.47
CA LEU A 435 1.89 27.21 -5.76
C LEU A 435 2.71 27.67 -4.55
N ILE A 436 3.30 26.73 -3.80
CA ILE A 436 4.21 27.06 -2.68
C ILE A 436 5.43 27.81 -3.22
N GLN A 437 6.02 27.33 -4.32
CA GLN A 437 7.13 28.00 -4.99
C GLN A 437 6.74 29.41 -5.48
N ALA A 438 5.59 29.55 -6.15
CA ALA A 438 5.10 30.86 -6.58
C ALA A 438 4.81 31.80 -5.39
N ALA A 439 4.32 31.27 -4.27
CA ALA A 439 4.06 32.04 -3.06
C ALA A 439 5.35 32.46 -2.32
N SER A 440 6.42 31.65 -2.39
CA SER A 440 7.75 32.06 -1.92
C SER A 440 8.34 33.16 -2.80
N ASP A 441 8.16 33.08 -4.13
CA ASP A 441 8.62 34.12 -5.05
C ASP A 441 7.86 35.46 -4.80
N VAL A 442 6.58 35.42 -4.43
CA VAL A 442 5.81 36.63 -4.04
C VAL A 442 6.27 37.20 -2.69
N HIS A 443 6.79 36.38 -1.76
CA HIS A 443 7.41 36.88 -0.52
C HIS A 443 8.73 37.62 -0.77
N GLU A 444 9.35 37.48 -1.94
CA GLU A 444 10.52 38.30 -2.33
C GLU A 444 10.13 39.78 -2.55
N GLN A 445 8.84 40.11 -2.64
CA GLN A 445 8.35 41.48 -2.84
C GLN A 445 8.23 42.29 -1.53
N GLY A 446 9.05 41.97 -0.53
CA GLY A 446 9.27 42.81 0.65
C GLY A 446 10.25 43.93 0.34
N ALA A 447 9.82 44.93 -0.44
CA ALA A 447 10.63 46.10 -0.74
C ALA A 447 10.96 46.86 0.54
N VAL A 448 12.24 47.13 0.77
CA VAL A 448 12.70 48.06 1.80
C VAL A 448 12.14 49.44 1.47
N ASP A 449 11.47 50.08 2.43
CA ASP A 449 10.95 51.44 2.29
C ASP A 449 12.11 52.40 1.93
N ASP A 450 11.90 53.30 0.96
CA ASP A 450 12.88 54.31 0.53
C ASP A 450 13.34 55.22 1.69
N ARG A 451 12.57 55.29 2.78
CA ARG A 451 12.88 56.07 3.98
C ARG A 451 13.82 55.36 4.96
N ASP A 452 14.05 54.06 4.81
CA ASP A 452 14.86 53.27 5.73
C ASP A 452 16.35 53.33 5.37
N ASN A 453 16.99 54.44 5.77
CA ASN A 453 18.41 54.69 5.53
C ASN A 453 19.32 53.58 6.10
N PHE A 454 18.87 52.87 7.14
CA PHE A 454 19.67 51.82 7.77
C PHE A 454 19.76 50.59 6.86
N LEU A 455 18.62 50.09 6.36
CA LEU A 455 18.61 48.92 5.47
C LEU A 455 19.25 49.22 4.11
N HIS A 456 19.13 50.45 3.60
CA HIS A 456 19.88 50.89 2.42
C HIS A 456 21.39 50.95 2.68
N GLY A 457 21.82 51.42 3.85
CA GLY A 457 23.24 51.41 4.24
C GLY A 457 23.82 50.00 4.40
N VAL A 458 23.04 49.05 4.93
CA VAL A 458 23.42 47.63 5.02
C VAL A 458 23.59 47.03 3.62
N ARG A 459 22.66 47.30 2.70
CA ARG A 459 22.81 46.91 1.29
C ARG A 459 24.09 47.45 0.69
N ASP A 460 24.39 48.73 0.88
CA ASP A 460 25.56 49.37 0.27
C ASP A 460 26.85 48.68 0.74
N LEU A 461 26.95 48.37 2.04
CA LEU A 461 28.07 47.59 2.59
C LEU A 461 28.18 46.18 1.97
N LEU A 462 27.07 45.47 1.82
CA LEU A 462 27.03 44.13 1.22
C LEU A 462 27.38 44.16 -0.28
N SER A 463 26.96 45.20 -1.00
CA SER A 463 27.26 45.39 -2.42
C SER A 463 28.76 45.63 -2.68
N ILE A 464 29.44 46.32 -1.77
CA ILE A 464 30.89 46.54 -1.82
C ILE A 464 31.64 45.21 -1.72
N TYR A 465 31.14 44.28 -0.90
CA TYR A 465 31.75 42.96 -0.70
C TYR A 465 31.50 42.00 -1.87
N SER A 466 30.36 42.15 -2.54
CA SER A 466 29.91 41.25 -3.61
C SER A 466 30.57 41.51 -4.97
N ASN A 467 31.37 42.59 -5.10
CA ASN A 467 32.02 43.02 -6.35
C ASN A 467 31.06 43.16 -7.55
N THR A 468 29.77 43.32 -7.30
CA THR A 468 28.74 43.59 -8.33
C THR A 468 28.76 45.06 -8.69
N GLN A 469 29.76 45.45 -9.45
CA GLN A 469 29.84 46.78 -10.05
C GLN A 469 28.93 46.82 -11.28
N ALA A 470 27.66 47.18 -11.09
CA ALA A 470 26.85 47.96 -12.05
C ALA A 470 25.38 48.00 -11.63
N CYS A 471 24.88 49.23 -11.53
CA CYS A 471 23.48 49.60 -11.26
C CYS A 471 23.05 49.40 -9.80
N LEU A 472 23.03 50.51 -9.05
CA LEU A 472 22.24 50.66 -7.83
C LEU A 472 20.78 50.39 -8.20
N SER A 473 20.34 49.13 -8.09
CA SER A 473 18.91 48.81 -8.14
C SER A 473 18.27 49.54 -6.97
N THR A 474 17.40 50.50 -7.27
CA THR A 474 16.57 51.21 -6.28
C THR A 474 15.70 50.22 -5.50
N TYR A 475 15.47 49.03 -6.06
CA TYR A 475 14.71 47.95 -5.43
C TYR A 475 15.62 47.02 -4.62
N VAL A 476 15.30 46.89 -3.33
CA VAL A 476 16.02 46.04 -2.37
C VAL A 476 14.99 45.20 -1.63
N SER A 477 15.11 43.87 -1.71
CA SER A 477 14.25 42.96 -0.96
C SER A 477 14.86 42.62 0.40
N VAL A 478 14.06 42.68 1.47
CA VAL A 478 14.49 42.29 2.83
C VAL A 478 15.03 40.84 2.86
N PRO A 479 14.43 39.86 2.18
CA PRO A 479 14.99 38.50 2.09
C PRO A 479 16.36 38.45 1.41
N GLY A 480 16.59 39.29 0.38
CA GLY A 480 17.86 39.35 -0.33
C GLY A 480 19.02 39.85 0.56
N ILE A 481 18.76 40.85 1.41
CA ILE A 481 19.73 41.31 2.42
C ILE A 481 20.03 40.18 3.41
N ILE A 482 18.99 39.48 3.91
CA ILE A 482 19.17 38.39 4.88
C ILE A 482 20.00 37.25 4.28
N GLN A 483 19.77 36.89 3.02
CA GLN A 483 20.52 35.85 2.33
C GLN A 483 22.00 36.22 2.13
N GLN A 484 22.30 37.47 1.81
CA GLN A 484 23.68 37.95 1.68
C GLN A 484 24.41 37.99 3.03
N ILE A 485 23.70 38.34 4.11
CA ILE A 485 24.26 38.30 5.46
C ILE A 485 24.53 36.86 5.89
N SER A 486 23.60 35.93 5.61
CA SER A 486 23.78 34.52 5.97
C SER A 486 24.90 33.85 5.18
N SER A 487 25.10 34.21 3.90
CA SER A 487 26.25 33.73 3.13
C SER A 487 27.57 34.24 3.69
N LEU A 488 27.66 35.51 4.09
CA LEU A 488 28.86 36.04 4.74
C LEU A 488 29.13 35.40 6.11
N GLN A 489 28.08 35.05 6.85
CA GLN A 489 28.22 34.30 8.10
C GLN A 489 28.75 32.90 7.85
N SER A 490 28.28 32.20 6.80
CA SER A 490 28.86 30.91 6.43
C SER A 490 30.31 31.03 5.98
N ASP A 491 30.65 32.07 5.21
CA ASP A 491 32.02 32.30 4.74
C ASP A 491 32.97 32.64 5.90
N LEU A 492 32.50 33.37 6.92
CA LEU A 492 33.27 33.60 8.14
C LEU A 492 33.47 32.30 8.93
N ALA A 493 32.44 31.46 9.02
CA ALA A 493 32.53 30.19 9.73
C ALA A 493 33.51 29.21 9.04
N THR A 494 33.51 29.16 7.70
CA THR A 494 34.49 28.36 6.94
C THR A 494 35.90 28.90 7.14
N LEU A 495 36.11 30.21 7.03
CA LEU A 495 37.43 30.81 7.24
C LEU A 495 37.96 30.59 8.67
N GLN A 496 37.07 30.68 9.67
CA GLN A 496 37.40 30.38 11.06
C GLN A 496 37.79 28.91 11.24
N SER A 497 37.03 27.98 10.65
CA SER A 497 37.36 26.55 10.66
C SER A 497 38.69 26.27 9.96
N ASP A 498 38.97 26.93 8.84
CA ASP A 498 40.23 26.77 8.10
C ASP A 498 41.42 27.27 8.94
N LEU A 499 41.22 28.35 9.69
CA LEU A 499 42.24 28.92 10.57
C LEU A 499 42.48 28.08 11.83
N GLU A 500 41.42 27.52 12.41
CA GLU A 500 41.48 26.70 13.62
C GLU A 500 41.94 25.26 13.35
N ASN A 501 41.55 24.65 12.23
CA ASN A 501 41.76 23.22 11.97
C ASN A 501 42.76 22.97 10.84
N LEU A 502 42.54 23.52 9.64
CA LEU A 502 43.36 23.18 8.47
C LEU A 502 44.80 23.70 8.58
N LEU A 503 44.99 24.95 9.01
CA LEU A 503 46.32 25.56 9.15
C LEU A 503 47.21 24.84 10.17
N PRO A 504 46.72 24.48 11.38
CA PRO A 504 47.49 23.67 12.32
C PRO A 504 47.74 22.25 11.83
N GLU A 505 46.77 21.61 11.17
CA GLU A 505 46.94 20.27 10.59
C GLU A 505 48.00 20.24 9.49
N ASP A 506 47.99 21.21 8.56
CA ASP A 506 48.99 21.33 7.50
C ASP A 506 50.37 21.66 8.05
N ARG A 507 50.45 22.53 9.06
CA ARG A 507 51.71 22.78 9.78
C ARG A 507 52.23 21.51 10.44
N ASN A 508 51.37 20.76 11.13
CA ASN A 508 51.74 19.50 11.77
C ASN A 508 52.17 18.45 10.73
N ARG A 509 51.50 18.38 9.58
CA ARG A 509 51.89 17.52 8.46
C ARG A 509 53.28 17.88 7.94
N CYS A 510 53.53 19.15 7.62
CA CYS A 510 54.83 19.63 7.18
C CYS A 510 55.93 19.35 8.23
N ILE A 511 55.65 19.60 9.51
CA ILE A 511 56.59 19.29 10.60
C ILE A 511 56.89 17.80 10.66
N ASN A 512 55.87 16.95 10.54
CA ASN A 512 56.04 15.50 10.54
C ASN A 512 56.84 15.01 9.33
N GLU A 513 56.56 15.51 8.13
CA GLU A 513 57.35 15.21 6.92
C GLU A 513 58.81 15.64 7.07
N LEU A 514 59.05 16.80 7.68
CA LEU A 514 60.40 17.29 7.92
C LEU A 514 61.12 16.44 8.97
N CYS A 515 60.42 16.00 10.02
CA CYS A 515 60.92 15.05 11.00
C CYS A 515 61.24 13.68 10.39
N THR A 516 60.39 13.14 9.50
CA THR A 516 60.67 11.86 8.83
C THR A 516 61.84 11.97 7.85
N LEU A 517 61.96 13.09 7.13
CA LEU A 517 63.12 13.38 6.30
C LEU A 517 64.40 13.41 7.14
N ILE A 518 64.39 14.13 8.28
CA ILE A 518 65.53 14.16 9.20
C ILE A 518 65.87 12.75 9.71
N GLN A 519 64.88 11.94 10.09
CA GLN A 519 65.10 10.56 10.53
C GLN A 519 65.69 9.69 9.42
N SER A 520 65.21 9.81 8.18
CA SER A 520 65.77 9.07 7.04
C SER A 520 67.22 9.47 6.77
N LEU A 521 67.52 10.77 6.88
CA LEU A 521 68.85 11.31 6.70
C LEU A 521 69.79 10.87 7.84
N GLN A 522 69.28 10.79 9.08
CA GLN A 522 70.00 10.18 10.20
C GLN A 522 70.28 8.69 9.96
N GLN A 523 69.33 7.91 9.45
CA GLN A 523 69.56 6.49 9.12
C GLN A 523 70.60 6.29 8.01
N LEU A 524 70.62 7.19 7.03
CA LEU A 524 71.60 7.16 5.93
C LEU A 524 73.01 7.52 6.40
N LEU A 525 73.14 8.58 7.20
CA LEU A 525 74.44 9.06 7.69
C LEU A 525 75.00 8.22 8.84
N PHE A 526 74.12 7.69 9.69
CA PHE A 526 74.49 6.99 10.91
C PHE A 526 73.86 5.61 10.89
N ALA A 527 74.65 4.64 10.43
CA ALA A 527 74.27 3.23 10.35
C ALA A 527 74.02 2.63 11.75
N SER A 528 72.83 2.90 12.32
CA SER A 528 72.26 2.37 13.58
C SER A 528 72.64 3.07 14.91
N SER A 529 73.44 4.15 14.92
CA SER A 529 73.63 4.98 16.12
C SER A 529 74.14 6.38 15.81
N THR A 530 73.49 7.42 16.34
CA THR A 530 73.89 8.84 16.25
C THR A 530 75.19 9.19 16.97
N THR A 531 75.79 8.24 17.70
CA THR A 531 77.11 8.41 18.34
C THR A 531 78.28 7.93 17.48
N ALA A 532 78.02 7.35 16.30
CA ALA A 532 79.06 6.95 15.35
C ALA A 532 79.48 8.13 14.47
N GLN A 533 80.72 8.11 13.94
CA GLN A 533 81.15 9.11 12.96
C GLN A 533 80.27 9.02 11.70
N PRO A 534 79.89 10.16 11.08
CA PRO A 534 79.02 10.15 9.90
C PRO A 534 79.71 9.43 8.75
N VAL A 535 79.01 8.46 8.16
CA VAL A 535 79.48 7.73 6.99
C VAL A 535 79.21 8.61 5.78
N LEU A 536 80.18 9.45 5.42
CA LEU A 536 80.12 10.37 4.28
C LEU A 536 80.37 9.68 2.93
N THR A 537 80.76 8.41 2.95
CA THR A 537 81.09 7.63 1.76
C THR A 537 80.02 6.56 1.54
N PRO A 538 79.38 6.51 0.36
CA PRO A 538 78.40 5.47 0.05
C PRO A 538 78.97 4.07 0.30
N ARG A 539 78.21 3.18 0.95
CA ARG A 539 78.70 1.84 1.36
C ARG A 539 79.33 1.04 0.21
N VAL A 540 78.79 1.18 -1.00
CA VAL A 540 79.33 0.55 -2.22
C VAL A 540 80.74 1.04 -2.53
N LEU A 541 80.99 2.35 -2.39
CA LEU A 541 82.34 2.90 -2.56
C LEU A 541 83.28 2.48 -1.43
N MET A 542 82.77 2.33 -0.20
CA MET A 542 83.58 1.86 0.92
C MET A 542 84.05 0.41 0.71
N THR A 543 83.18 -0.47 0.20
CA THR A 543 83.56 -1.86 -0.14
C THR A 543 84.57 -1.91 -1.28
N GLU A 544 84.40 -1.09 -2.33
CA GLU A 544 85.34 -1.02 -3.45
C GLU A 544 86.71 -0.44 -3.01
N LEU A 545 86.71 0.54 -2.10
CA LEU A 545 87.94 1.09 -1.52
C LEU A 545 88.67 0.08 -0.64
N ASP A 546 87.95 -0.68 0.19
CA ASP A 546 88.53 -1.75 1.01
C ASP A 546 89.13 -2.88 0.14
N GLU A 547 88.47 -3.22 -0.97
CA GLU A 547 89.01 -4.17 -1.95
C GLU A 547 90.25 -3.62 -2.66
N MET A 548 90.21 -2.35 -3.06
CA MET A 548 91.37 -1.66 -3.64
C MET A 548 92.54 -1.62 -2.65
N GLU A 549 92.30 -1.36 -1.37
CA GLU A 549 93.34 -1.34 -0.33
C GLU A 549 93.96 -2.74 -0.11
N LYS A 550 93.14 -3.80 -0.15
CA LYS A 550 93.63 -5.20 -0.15
C LYS A 550 94.49 -5.52 -1.38
N ILE A 551 94.09 -5.05 -2.56
CA ILE A 551 94.89 -5.22 -3.79
C ILE A 551 96.19 -4.44 -3.68
N ASN A 552 96.16 -3.22 -3.16
CA ASN A 552 97.33 -2.38 -3.00
C ASN A 552 98.33 -2.98 -1.98
N ALA A 553 97.83 -3.56 -0.88
CA ALA A 553 98.66 -4.30 0.07
C ALA A 553 99.36 -5.52 -0.60
N LYS A 554 98.62 -6.30 -1.41
CA LYS A 554 99.20 -7.43 -2.17
C LYS A 554 100.24 -6.96 -3.18
N LEU A 555 99.98 -5.85 -3.88
CA LEU A 555 100.94 -5.26 -4.81
C LEU A 555 102.21 -4.81 -4.08
N SER A 556 102.06 -4.17 -2.92
CA SER A 556 103.18 -3.75 -2.08
C SER A 556 104.06 -4.94 -1.67
N THR A 557 103.45 -6.04 -1.22
CA THR A 557 104.21 -7.27 -0.89
C THR A 557 104.93 -7.87 -2.10
N ALA A 558 104.31 -7.87 -3.29
CA ALA A 558 104.94 -8.39 -4.50
C ALA A 558 106.13 -7.51 -4.96
N VAL A 559 106.02 -6.19 -4.79
CA VAL A 559 107.12 -5.25 -5.06
C VAL A 559 108.27 -5.47 -4.08
N GLU A 560 108.00 -5.69 -2.80
CA GLU A 560 109.02 -6.03 -1.80
C GLU A 560 109.74 -7.35 -2.16
N GLU A 561 109.02 -8.38 -2.60
CA GLU A 561 109.65 -9.64 -3.06
C GLU A 561 110.56 -9.43 -4.28
N VAL A 562 110.11 -8.68 -5.29
CA VAL A 562 110.89 -8.40 -6.50
C VAL A 562 112.14 -7.57 -6.16
N THR A 563 112.01 -6.58 -5.29
CA THR A 563 113.16 -5.76 -4.86
C THR A 563 114.16 -6.57 -4.04
N LEU A 564 113.70 -7.50 -3.20
CA LEU A 564 114.56 -8.42 -2.47
C LEU A 564 115.33 -9.35 -3.43
N GLU A 565 114.66 -9.95 -4.41
CA GLU A 565 115.30 -10.79 -5.43
C GLU A 565 116.28 -10.00 -6.30
N HIS A 566 115.96 -8.74 -6.62
CA HIS A 566 116.88 -7.83 -7.29
C HIS A 566 118.12 -7.58 -6.44
N TYR A 567 117.97 -7.30 -5.13
CA TYR A 567 119.09 -7.12 -4.21
C TYR A 567 119.99 -8.37 -4.13
N LYS A 568 119.39 -9.56 -3.98
CA LYS A 568 120.15 -10.83 -3.96
C LYS A 568 120.96 -11.02 -5.24
N LYS A 569 120.35 -10.82 -6.42
CA LYS A 569 121.06 -10.91 -7.70
C LYS A 569 122.17 -9.87 -7.81
N ASN A 570 121.95 -8.65 -7.33
CA ASN A 570 122.96 -7.60 -7.35
C ASN A 570 124.15 -7.94 -6.44
N GLU A 571 123.93 -8.54 -5.27
CA GLU A 571 124.99 -9.04 -4.40
C GLU A 571 125.76 -10.20 -5.04
N ILE A 572 125.07 -11.15 -5.69
CA ILE A 572 125.73 -12.21 -6.48
C ILE A 572 126.61 -11.60 -7.58
N MET A 573 126.13 -10.56 -8.28
CA MET A 573 126.91 -9.85 -9.30
C MET A 573 128.15 -9.15 -8.72
N LYS A 574 128.07 -8.57 -7.51
CA LYS A 574 129.23 -7.98 -6.83
C LYS A 574 130.28 -9.03 -6.49
N HIS A 575 129.87 -10.20 -5.97
CA HIS A 575 130.80 -11.28 -5.61
C HIS A 575 131.50 -11.91 -6.83
N HIS A 576 130.86 -11.94 -8.01
CA HIS A 576 131.43 -12.48 -9.25
C HIS A 576 131.93 -11.41 -10.24
N ALA A 577 132.24 -10.19 -9.75
CA ALA A 577 132.56 -9.03 -10.58
C ALA A 577 133.73 -9.26 -11.57
N LYS A 578 134.73 -10.06 -11.18
CA LYS A 578 135.89 -10.37 -12.04
C LYS A 578 135.51 -11.27 -13.22
N GLU A 579 134.66 -12.26 -12.99
CA GLU A 579 134.18 -13.21 -14.00
C GLU A 579 133.16 -12.56 -14.94
N ILE A 580 132.25 -11.74 -14.40
CA ILE A 580 131.31 -10.95 -15.21
C ILE A 580 132.07 -9.92 -16.05
N GLY A 581 133.11 -9.29 -15.50
CA GLY A 581 134.00 -8.40 -16.25
C GLY A 581 134.82 -9.12 -17.32
N PHE A 582 135.13 -10.41 -17.14
CA PHE A 582 135.75 -11.24 -18.17
C PHE A 582 134.75 -11.66 -19.24
N GLN A 583 133.55 -12.13 -18.86
CA GLN A 583 132.47 -12.47 -19.80
C GLN A 583 132.04 -11.28 -20.64
N ARG A 584 131.89 -10.08 -20.04
CA ARG A 584 131.58 -8.84 -20.78
C ARG A 584 132.71 -8.48 -21.74
N ARG A 585 133.98 -8.66 -21.36
CA ARG A 585 135.12 -8.44 -22.25
C ARG A 585 135.19 -9.46 -23.39
N VAL A 586 134.95 -10.74 -23.11
CA VAL A 586 134.86 -11.79 -24.14
C VAL A 586 133.69 -11.51 -25.09
N PHE A 587 132.54 -11.10 -24.56
CA PHE A 587 131.37 -10.75 -25.37
C PHE A 587 131.68 -9.55 -26.27
N VAL A 588 132.27 -8.48 -25.73
CA VAL A 588 132.66 -7.30 -26.52
C VAL A 588 133.75 -7.63 -27.54
N ASP A 589 134.81 -8.37 -27.15
CA ASP A 589 135.90 -8.74 -28.06
C ASP A 589 135.42 -9.72 -29.16
N PHE A 590 134.42 -10.57 -28.90
CA PHE A 590 133.80 -11.44 -29.89
C PHE A 590 133.13 -10.67 -31.02
N PHE A 591 132.39 -9.59 -30.69
CA PHE A 591 131.68 -8.79 -31.69
C PHE A 591 132.53 -7.67 -32.30
N CYS A 592 133.44 -7.07 -31.53
CA CYS A 592 134.13 -5.86 -31.94
C CYS A 592 135.59 -6.05 -32.38
N ASN A 593 136.31 -7.09 -31.92
CA ASN A 593 137.73 -7.31 -32.25
C ASN A 593 138.11 -8.82 -32.25
N PRO A 594 137.62 -9.59 -33.23
CA PRO A 594 137.74 -11.06 -33.22
C PRO A 594 139.18 -11.57 -33.31
N ASP A 595 140.09 -10.82 -33.93
CA ASP A 595 141.50 -11.21 -34.00
C ASP A 595 142.22 -11.09 -32.65
N ARG A 596 141.79 -10.14 -31.81
CA ARG A 596 142.29 -9.98 -30.43
C ARG A 596 141.78 -11.10 -29.53
N LEU A 597 140.53 -11.52 -29.71
CA LEU A 597 140.00 -12.69 -29.02
C LEU A 597 140.73 -13.97 -29.48
N ARG A 598 140.99 -14.14 -30.78
CA ARG A 598 141.78 -15.28 -31.29
C ARG A 598 143.20 -15.30 -30.74
N SER A 599 143.86 -14.15 -30.60
CA SER A 599 145.21 -14.10 -30.01
C SER A 599 145.18 -14.43 -28.52
N GLN A 600 144.23 -13.90 -27.75
CA GLN A 600 144.05 -14.23 -26.33
C GLN A 600 143.70 -15.71 -26.13
N VAL A 601 142.80 -16.28 -26.94
CA VAL A 601 142.48 -17.72 -26.91
C VAL A 601 143.70 -18.55 -27.30
N ARG A 602 144.49 -18.16 -28.31
CA ARG A 602 145.76 -18.85 -28.64
C ARG A 602 146.77 -18.76 -27.51
N GLN A 603 146.87 -17.63 -26.82
CA GLN A 603 147.76 -17.43 -25.67
C GLN A 603 147.33 -18.27 -24.47
N LEU A 604 146.03 -18.32 -24.17
CA LEU A 604 145.44 -19.20 -23.16
C LEU A 604 145.61 -20.67 -23.54
N THR A 605 145.41 -21.04 -24.81
CA THR A 605 145.63 -22.42 -25.28
C THR A 605 147.10 -22.81 -25.18
N ALA A 606 148.02 -21.87 -25.42
CA ALA A 606 149.45 -22.07 -25.22
C ALA A 606 149.81 -22.20 -23.73
N GLN A 607 149.22 -21.39 -22.85
CA GLN A 607 149.40 -21.50 -21.40
C GLN A 607 148.83 -22.81 -20.84
N VAL A 608 147.66 -23.25 -21.32
CA VAL A 608 147.06 -24.54 -20.94
C VAL A 608 147.90 -25.71 -21.47
N ARG A 609 148.44 -25.62 -22.70
CA ARG A 609 149.37 -26.64 -23.21
C ARG A 609 150.70 -26.67 -22.43
N ALA A 610 151.21 -25.51 -21.99
CA ALA A 610 152.39 -25.44 -21.14
C ALA A 610 152.14 -26.06 -19.75
N LEU A 611 150.93 -25.93 -19.21
CA LEU A 611 150.49 -26.55 -17.95
C LEU A 611 150.12 -28.03 -18.08
N GLN A 612 149.97 -28.57 -19.30
CA GLN A 612 149.70 -29.99 -19.56
C GLN A 612 150.96 -30.80 -19.95
N ALA A 613 152.09 -30.11 -20.21
CA ALA A 613 153.41 -30.72 -20.37
C ALA A 613 154.26 -30.65 -19.08
N SER A 614 153.65 -30.18 -17.98
CA SER A 614 154.05 -30.33 -16.58
C SER A 614 153.00 -31.17 -15.88
#